data_AF-A0A7Y6EC70-F1
#
_entry.id   AF-A0A7Y6EC70-F1
#
_cell.length_a   1.000
_cell.length_b   1.000
_cell.length_c   1.000
_cell.angle_alpha   90.00
_cell.angle_beta   90.00
_cell.angle_gamma   90.00
#
_symmetry.space_group_name_H-M   'P 1'
#
loop_
_entity.id
_entity.type
_entity.pdbx_description
1 polymer ?
#
loop_
_entity_poly.entity_id
_entity_poly.type
_entity_poly.pdbx_seq_one_letter_code
_entity_poly.pdbx_strand_id
1 'polypeptide(L)'
;MSLTNESSFTILSNPLAVRLQTEVLQSAWERVLLNIEQSRTESAILEQVSTARGFAWGLRVAELVDEVGYTTMGAEITLAQQAALHRAGSRQ
;
A
#
# COMPACT_ATOMS: atom_id res chain seq x y z
N MET A 1 -4.65 -28.34 -32.41
CA MET A 1 -5.31 -27.04 -32.64
C MET A 1 -5.79 -26.53 -31.29
N SER A 2 -5.50 -25.26 -31.02
CA SER A 2 -5.46 -24.61 -29.71
C SER A 2 -6.75 -24.68 -28.90
N LEU A 3 -6.59 -24.97 -27.60
CA LEU A 3 -7.49 -24.48 -26.55
C LEU A 3 -6.71 -23.39 -25.80
N THR A 4 -6.78 -22.16 -26.28
CA THR A 4 -6.33 -20.99 -25.50
C THR A 4 -7.34 -20.80 -24.37
N ASN A 5 -7.02 -21.41 -23.23
CA ASN A 5 -7.66 -21.13 -21.97
C ASN A 5 -7.22 -19.72 -21.56
N GLU A 6 -7.97 -18.73 -22.01
CA GLU A 6 -7.95 -17.35 -21.54
C GLU A 6 -8.30 -17.38 -20.05
N SER A 7 -7.31 -17.71 -19.22
CA SER A 7 -7.40 -17.59 -17.78
C SER A 7 -7.48 -16.11 -17.48
N SER A 8 -8.71 -15.61 -17.49
CA SER A 8 -9.12 -14.31 -17.00
C SER A 8 -8.59 -14.21 -15.58
N PHE A 9 -7.41 -13.62 -15.43
CA PHE A 9 -6.81 -13.33 -14.14
C PHE A 9 -7.75 -12.33 -13.48
N THR A 10 -8.62 -12.86 -12.63
CA THR A 10 -9.54 -12.05 -11.84
C THR A 10 -8.65 -11.20 -10.98
N ILE A 11 -8.51 -9.91 -11.33
CA ILE A 11 -7.87 -8.92 -10.47
C ILE A 11 -8.73 -8.94 -9.20
N LEU A 12 -8.26 -9.67 -8.19
CA LEU A 12 -8.78 -9.62 -6.83
C LEU A 12 -8.67 -8.15 -6.44
N SER A 13 -9.75 -7.42 -6.66
CA SER A 13 -9.84 -6.00 -6.33
C SER A 13 -9.74 -5.95 -4.83
N ASN A 14 -8.55 -5.63 -4.31
CA ASN A 14 -8.38 -5.32 -2.91
C ASN A 14 -9.45 -4.25 -2.59
N PRO A 15 -10.44 -4.54 -1.73
CA PRO A 15 -11.54 -3.62 -1.46
C PRO A 15 -11.04 -2.32 -0.80
N LEU A 16 -9.78 -2.29 -0.38
CA LEU A 16 -9.08 -1.13 0.17
C LEU A 16 -8.14 -0.45 -0.83
N ALA A 17 -8.12 -0.87 -2.11
CA ALA A 17 -7.20 -0.27 -3.08
C ALA A 17 -7.56 1.18 -3.36
N VAL A 18 -6.69 2.09 -2.91
CA VAL A 18 -6.80 3.51 -3.23
C VAL A 18 -6.45 3.74 -4.70
N ARG A 19 -7.33 4.49 -5.39
CA ARG A 19 -7.13 4.91 -6.78
C ARG A 19 -6.79 6.38 -6.83
N LEU A 20 -5.56 6.70 -7.22
CA LEU A 20 -5.07 8.06 -7.36
C LEU A 20 -5.24 8.56 -8.79
N GLN A 21 -5.42 9.88 -8.94
CA GLN A 21 -5.80 10.50 -10.21
C GLN A 21 -4.75 10.38 -11.32
N THR A 22 -3.48 10.16 -10.96
CA THR A 22 -2.39 10.00 -11.94
C THR A 22 -1.63 8.72 -11.69
N GLU A 23 -1.13 8.12 -12.77
CA GLU A 23 -0.28 6.92 -12.72
C GLU A 23 0.98 7.14 -11.87
N VAL A 24 1.55 8.36 -11.92
CA VAL A 24 2.72 8.72 -11.13
C VAL A 24 2.42 8.67 -9.62
N LEU A 25 1.29 9.26 -9.20
CA LEU A 25 0.86 9.22 -7.80
C LEU A 25 0.52 7.79 -7.36
N GLN A 26 -0.17 7.04 -8.22
CA GLN A 26 -0.52 5.64 -7.97
C GLN A 26 0.75 4.78 -7.77
N SER A 27 1.71 4.89 -8.69
CA SER A 27 2.99 4.17 -8.62
C SER A 27 3.81 4.56 -7.39
N ALA A 28 3.79 5.85 -7.02
CA ALA A 28 4.45 6.32 -5.81
C ALA A 28 3.80 5.73 -4.55
N TRP A 29 2.48 5.67 -4.50
CA TRP A 29 1.73 5.07 -3.40
C TRP A 29 2.04 3.58 -3.24
N GLU A 30 1.96 2.82 -4.32
CA GLU A 30 2.27 1.39 -4.32
C GLU A 30 3.71 1.10 -3.87
N ARG A 31 4.67 1.92 -4.30
CA ARG A 31 6.07 1.80 -3.88
C ARG A 31 6.25 2.08 -2.39
N VAL A 32 5.56 3.07 -1.85
CA VAL A 32 5.60 3.39 -0.42
C VAL A 32 5.05 2.22 0.42
N LEU A 33 3.94 1.61 0.02
CA LEU A 33 3.41 0.41 0.69
C LEU A 33 4.38 -0.77 0.60
N LEU A 34 4.94 -1.02 -0.60
CA LEU A 34 5.92 -2.08 -0.82
C LEU A 34 7.16 -1.93 0.08
N ASN A 35 7.63 -0.69 0.31
CA ASN A 35 8.77 -0.44 1.19
C ASN A 35 8.49 -0.84 2.65
N ILE A 36 7.27 -0.63 3.14
CA ILE A 36 6.87 -1.12 4.48
C ILE A 36 6.96 -2.65 4.48
N GLU A 37 6.42 -3.31 3.47
CA GLU A 37 6.41 -4.76 3.40
C GLU A 37 7.81 -5.39 3.31
N GLN A 38 8.73 -4.75 2.58
CA GLN A 38 10.09 -5.24 2.40
C GLN A 38 11.00 -4.99 3.61
N SER A 39 10.61 -4.07 4.50
CA SER A 39 11.37 -3.75 5.71
C SER A 39 11.49 -4.95 6.65
N ARG A 40 12.67 -5.14 7.25
CA ARG A 40 13.03 -6.36 8.02
C ARG A 40 13.30 -6.13 9.50
N THR A 41 13.46 -4.88 9.92
CA THR A 41 13.65 -4.50 11.32
C THR A 41 12.49 -3.62 11.74
N GLU A 42 12.14 -3.65 13.02
CA GLU A 42 11.07 -2.81 13.55
C GLU A 42 11.33 -1.32 13.28
N SER A 43 12.55 -0.84 13.50
CA SER A 43 12.92 0.56 13.24
C SER A 43 12.70 0.96 11.77
N ALA A 44 13.09 0.11 10.81
CA ALA A 44 12.87 0.38 9.39
C ALA A 44 11.38 0.37 9.03
N ILE A 45 10.60 -0.54 9.62
CA ILE A 45 9.14 -0.59 9.43
C ILE A 45 8.51 0.73 9.90
N LEU A 46 8.88 1.22 11.10
CA LEU A 46 8.33 2.46 11.65
C LEU A 46 8.71 3.69 10.81
N GLU A 47 9.92 3.73 10.27
CA GLU A 47 10.38 4.78 9.35
C GLU A 47 9.54 4.79 8.06
N GLN A 48 9.33 3.64 7.43
CA GLN A 48 8.52 3.54 6.21
C GLN A 48 7.03 3.84 6.47
N VAL A 49 6.49 3.44 7.61
CA VAL A 49 5.12 3.82 8.03
C VAL A 49 5.00 5.32 8.18
N SER A 50 5.99 5.98 8.78
CA SER A 50 6.00 7.45 8.93
C SER A 50 6.03 8.13 7.56
N THR A 51 6.84 7.62 6.64
CA THR A 51 6.89 8.09 5.24
C THR A 51 5.53 7.94 4.55
N ALA A 52 4.88 6.79 4.71
CA ALA A 52 3.57 6.54 4.11
C ALA A 52 2.46 7.43 4.65
N ARG A 53 2.45 7.67 5.96
CA ARG A 53 1.52 8.61 6.59
C ARG A 53 1.75 10.04 6.10
N GLY A 54 3.01 10.45 5.96
CA GLY A 54 3.36 11.76 5.39
C GLY A 54 2.87 11.92 3.95
N PHE A 55 3.01 10.87 3.12
CA PHE A 55 2.49 10.86 1.75
C PHE A 55 0.96 11.00 1.72
N ALA A 56 0.23 10.18 2.49
CA ALA A 56 -1.22 10.24 2.57
C ALA A 56 -1.73 11.61 3.07
N TRP A 57 -1.06 12.18 4.08
CA TRP A 57 -1.37 13.51 4.59
C TRP A 57 -1.14 14.59 3.52
N GLY A 58 -0.03 14.51 2.78
CA GLY A 58 0.28 15.42 1.68
C GLY A 58 -0.82 15.41 0.60
N LEU A 59 -1.32 14.23 0.23
CA LEU A 59 -2.43 14.12 -0.73
C LEU A 59 -3.73 14.71 -0.18
N ARG A 60 -4.04 14.48 1.10
CA ARG A 60 -5.27 14.97 1.74
C ARG A 60 -5.30 16.50 1.84
N VAL A 61 -4.17 17.12 2.19
CA VAL A 61 -4.03 18.59 2.27
C VAL A 61 -4.01 19.24 0.89
N ALA A 62 -3.47 18.55 -0.11
CA ALA A 62 -3.51 18.98 -1.51
C ALA A 62 -4.87 18.70 -2.21
N GLU A 63 -5.86 18.19 -1.47
CA GLU A 63 -7.21 17.83 -1.99
C GLU A 63 -7.18 16.82 -3.15
N LEU A 64 -6.12 15.99 -3.23
CA LEU A 64 -5.95 14.95 -4.25
C LEU A 64 -6.66 13.64 -3.86
N VAL A 65 -7.02 13.49 -2.58
CA VAL A 65 -7.87 12.42 -2.04
C VAL A 65 -8.89 13.02 -1.09
N ASP A 66 -10.07 12.43 -1.05
CA ASP A 66 -11.11 12.78 -0.09
C ASP A 66 -10.88 12.09 1.27
N GLU A 67 -11.78 12.32 2.22
CA GLU A 67 -11.68 11.75 3.56
C GLU A 67 -11.74 10.22 3.56
N VAL A 68 -12.56 9.64 2.66
CA VAL A 68 -12.69 8.19 2.51
C VAL A 68 -11.39 7.60 1.96
N GLY A 69 -10.82 8.21 0.93
CA GLY A 69 -9.53 7.85 0.35
C GLY A 69 -8.41 7.92 1.40
N TYR A 70 -8.31 9.04 2.13
CA TYR A 70 -7.32 9.19 3.20
C TYR A 70 -7.46 8.14 4.32
N THR A 71 -8.69 7.87 4.76
CA THR A 71 -8.98 6.81 5.74
C THR A 71 -8.56 5.44 5.21
N THR A 72 -8.83 5.17 3.94
CA THR A 72 -8.49 3.91 3.27
C THR A 72 -6.97 3.73 3.17
N MET A 73 -6.23 4.79 2.81
CA MET A 73 -4.76 4.79 2.84
C MET A 73 -4.22 4.45 4.23
N GLY A 74 -4.84 4.99 5.29
CA GLY A 74 -4.48 4.66 6.67
C GLY A 74 -4.70 3.19 7.03
N ALA A 75 -5.75 2.57 6.51
CA ALA A 75 -6.00 1.13 6.67
C ALA A 75 -4.94 0.29 5.93
N GLU A 76 -4.60 0.64 4.69
CA GLU A 76 -3.55 -0.06 3.92
C GLU A 76 -2.18 0.01 4.62
N ILE A 77 -1.81 1.18 5.16
CA ILE A 77 -0.57 1.34 5.95
C ILE A 77 -0.58 0.42 7.17
N THR A 78 -1.70 0.36 7.90
CA THR A 78 -1.82 -0.46 9.11
C THR A 78 -1.68 -1.94 8.79
N LEU A 79 -2.31 -2.40 7.70
CA LEU A 79 -2.20 -3.79 7.25
C LEU A 79 -0.77 -4.13 6.81
N ALA A 80 -0.12 -3.26 6.03
CA ALA A 80 1.26 -3.45 5.60
C ALA A 80 2.22 -3.49 6.80
N GLN A 81 2.02 -2.61 7.79
CA GLN A 81 2.79 -2.60 9.04
C GLN A 81 2.64 -3.90 9.82
N GLN A 82 1.41 -4.37 10.03
CA GLN A 82 1.13 -5.61 10.75
C GLN A 82 1.80 -6.82 10.06
N ALA A 83 1.67 -6.90 8.74
CA ALA A 83 2.29 -7.97 7.95
C ALA A 83 3.83 -7.93 8.04
N ALA A 84 4.43 -6.75 8.02
CA ALA A 84 5.87 -6.57 8.14
C ALA A 84 6.39 -6.93 9.54
N LEU A 85 5.73 -6.47 10.60
CA LEU A 85 6.09 -6.76 11.99
C LEU A 85 5.99 -8.26 12.29
N HIS A 86 4.93 -8.92 11.82
CA HIS A 86 4.77 -10.37 11.97
C HIS A 86 5.97 -11.13 11.35
N ARG A 87 6.41 -10.74 10.14
CA ARG A 87 7.58 -11.34 9.48
C ARG A 87 8.91 -11.04 10.17
N ALA A 88 9.04 -9.86 10.80
CA ALA A 88 10.24 -9.49 11.53
C ALA A 88 10.36 -10.27 12.85
N GLY A 89 9.24 -10.45 13.56
CA GLY A 89 9.16 -11.26 14.78
C GLY A 89 9.34 -12.76 14.54
N SER A 90 8.89 -13.29 13.40
CA SER A 90 9.08 -14.72 13.05
C SER A 90 10.51 -15.10 12.66
N ARG A 91 11.47 -14.15 12.69
CA ARG A 91 12.88 -14.36 12.35
C ARG A 91 13.80 -14.28 13.57
N GLN A 92 13.26 -13.98 14.73
CA GLN A 92 13.96 -14.09 16.02
C GLN A 92 13.91 -15.53 16.51
#